data_AF-B0EV21-F1
#
_entry.id   AF-B0EV21-F1
#
_cell.length_a   1.000
_cell.length_b   1.000
_cell.length_c   1.000
_cell.angle_alpha   90.00
_cell.angle_beta   90.00
_cell.angle_gamma   90.00
#
_symmetry.space_group_name_H-M   'P 1'
#
loop_
_entity.id
_entity.type
_entity.pdbx_description
1 polymer ?
#
loop_
_entity_poly.entity_id
_entity_poly.type
_entity_poly.pdbx_seq_one_letter_code
_entity_poly.pdbx_strand_id
1 'polypeptide(L)'
;MSINTMFPPLSAKGGKRNRNKGQQQSQQQNSQQQTPQKLEKPTTKVEQSPKPSPSFNLPDLPPETCQLIADLADIEKRLDSLNALSVIADKHPDLAIPLWYSYGTVVILLEEIVSVYPYISGKHKETLAVSSYSLIQRVCKALALLQTIASHPKTQHFLIGIDIIYFLTPIFALTQVEREIEYLRLTSLGVIGAMSKTRDPQIVKYLMDKEVLMICIVSIQHAAEISRVIATFILSKLFSENTALENVCETSQKILSIANLLCHSIVTTVMQKRDVNGRLVRYSLDCLNRLSTNPKATLQLHSVVTEYKGLFKEHLLEYIVSKEPSLKPKYDEFCRNINFSPK
;
A
#
# COMPACT_ATOMS: atom_id res chain seq x y z
N MET A 1 23.16 3.16 1.30
CA MET A 1 21.90 3.17 2.07
C MET A 1 20.85 3.83 1.20
N SER A 2 20.12 3.03 0.42
CA SER A 2 19.00 3.47 -0.42
C SER A 2 17.96 2.35 -0.35
N ILE A 3 16.81 2.64 0.26
CA ILE A 3 15.70 1.69 0.47
C ILE A 3 14.73 1.91 -0.67
N ASN A 4 14.92 1.24 -1.81
CA ASN A 4 14.01 1.36 -2.96
C ASN A 4 13.86 0.05 -3.76
N THR A 5 13.67 -1.07 -3.07
CA THR A 5 13.30 -2.36 -3.68
C THR A 5 12.23 -3.09 -2.87
N MET A 6 11.12 -2.41 -2.53
CA MET A 6 10.06 -3.04 -1.73
C MET A 6 8.98 -3.77 -2.55
N PHE A 7 8.85 -3.52 -3.87
CA PHE A 7 7.87 -4.20 -4.73
C PHE A 7 8.31 -4.24 -6.21
N PRO A 8 8.41 -5.42 -6.85
CA PRO A 8 8.45 -5.51 -8.31
C PRO A 8 7.03 -5.46 -8.92
N PRO A 9 6.85 -4.94 -10.14
CA PRO A 9 5.55 -4.93 -10.82
C PRO A 9 5.14 -6.35 -11.22
N LEU A 10 3.93 -6.76 -10.83
CA LEU A 10 3.29 -8.00 -11.26
C LEU A 10 2.89 -7.90 -12.74
N SER A 11 3.84 -8.20 -13.64
CA SER A 11 3.54 -8.38 -15.07
C SER A 11 3.15 -9.84 -15.34
N ALA A 12 1.95 -10.02 -15.91
CA ALA A 12 1.40 -11.30 -16.32
C ALA A 12 2.21 -11.90 -17.49
N LYS A 13 2.62 -13.17 -17.35
CA LYS A 13 3.13 -13.98 -18.46
C LYS A 13 1.99 -14.31 -19.43
N GLY A 14 2.10 -13.87 -20.68
CA GLY A 14 1.32 -14.35 -21.82
C GLY A 14 2.26 -14.79 -22.94
N GLY A 15 2.13 -16.04 -23.38
CA GLY A 15 3.01 -16.68 -24.36
C GLY A 15 2.65 -16.40 -25.83
N LYS A 16 3.72 -16.30 -26.63
CA LYS A 16 3.93 -16.62 -28.07
C LYS A 16 2.72 -16.78 -29.02
N ARG A 17 2.77 -16.07 -30.16
CA ARG A 17 2.61 -16.67 -31.51
C ARG A 17 3.18 -15.79 -32.65
N ASN A 18 3.89 -16.45 -33.57
CA ASN A 18 4.45 -16.02 -34.87
C ASN A 18 3.40 -15.36 -35.81
N ARG A 19 3.69 -14.62 -36.90
CA ARG A 19 4.56 -14.94 -38.07
C ARG A 19 4.53 -13.80 -39.13
N ASN A 20 5.64 -13.67 -39.87
CA ASN A 20 5.80 -13.33 -41.31
C ASN A 20 5.74 -11.90 -41.91
N LYS A 21 6.91 -11.51 -42.43
CA LYS A 21 7.30 -11.15 -43.83
C LYS A 21 6.72 -9.90 -44.52
N GLY A 22 7.63 -9.09 -45.07
CA GLY A 22 7.39 -8.23 -46.24
C GLY A 22 8.49 -7.20 -46.49
N GLN A 23 9.50 -7.56 -47.30
CA GLN A 23 10.48 -6.64 -47.89
C GLN A 23 9.82 -5.78 -48.98
N GLN A 24 10.25 -4.52 -49.13
CA GLN A 24 10.45 -3.88 -50.44
C GLN A 24 11.37 -2.64 -50.33
N GLN A 25 12.54 -2.74 -50.96
CA GLN A 25 13.27 -1.62 -51.60
C GLN A 25 12.45 -1.22 -52.87
N SER A 26 12.55 -0.07 -53.54
CA SER A 26 13.69 0.79 -53.87
C SER A 26 13.17 2.03 -54.63
N GLN A 27 13.91 3.16 -54.54
CA GLN A 27 14.21 4.15 -55.61
C GLN A 27 13.02 4.94 -56.23
N GLN A 28 13.10 6.23 -56.63
CA GLN A 28 14.23 7.04 -57.12
C GLN A 28 13.82 8.55 -57.23
N GLN A 29 14.80 9.43 -56.98
CA GLN A 29 15.18 10.65 -57.74
C GLN A 29 14.41 12.00 -57.76
N ASN A 30 15.18 13.01 -57.31
CA ASN A 30 15.57 14.29 -57.92
C ASN A 30 14.58 15.47 -58.08
N SER A 31 14.76 16.44 -57.17
CA SER A 31 15.33 17.78 -57.41
C SER A 31 15.04 18.52 -58.72
N GLN A 32 14.36 19.66 -58.62
CA GLN A 32 14.73 20.89 -59.35
C GLN A 32 14.26 22.15 -58.60
N GLN A 33 15.21 23.07 -58.38
CA GLN A 33 15.04 24.43 -57.88
C GLN A 33 14.41 25.33 -58.94
N GLN A 34 13.58 26.30 -58.53
CA GLN A 34 13.54 27.66 -59.08
C GLN A 34 12.72 28.60 -58.18
N THR A 35 13.39 29.63 -57.65
CA THR A 35 12.84 30.94 -57.24
C THR A 35 13.12 31.91 -58.41
N PRO A 36 12.38 33.04 -58.63
CA PRO A 36 12.22 34.09 -57.61
C PRO A 36 10.97 35.03 -57.66
N GLN A 37 10.85 35.79 -56.56
CA GLN A 37 10.38 37.19 -56.45
C GLN A 37 8.89 37.61 -56.45
N LYS A 38 8.44 37.97 -55.23
CA LYS A 38 7.79 39.22 -54.76
C LYS A 38 6.66 39.88 -55.59
N LEU A 39 5.49 40.00 -54.95
CA LEU A 39 4.73 41.26 -54.90
C LEU A 39 3.96 41.37 -53.56
N GLU A 40 4.11 42.51 -52.88
CA GLU A 40 3.46 42.93 -51.63
C GLU A 40 2.02 43.45 -51.91
N LYS A 41 0.99 43.08 -51.12
CA LYS A 41 0.25 43.85 -50.05
C LYS A 41 -1.27 43.53 -50.20
N PRO A 42 -2.18 43.83 -49.24
CA PRO A 42 -2.02 44.25 -47.84
C PRO A 42 -2.85 43.44 -46.82
N THR A 43 -2.54 43.70 -45.56
CA THR A 43 -3.18 43.36 -44.28
C THR A 43 -4.71 43.24 -44.23
N THR A 44 -5.18 42.11 -43.70
CA THR A 44 -6.43 42.00 -42.91
C THR A 44 -6.10 41.28 -41.60
N LYS A 45 -6.43 41.91 -40.47
CA LYS A 45 -6.23 41.38 -39.11
C LYS A 45 -6.97 40.03 -38.97
N VAL A 46 -6.22 38.96 -38.78
CA VAL A 46 -6.74 37.72 -38.20
C VAL A 46 -6.32 37.69 -36.74
N GLU A 47 -7.36 37.65 -35.92
CA GLU A 47 -7.39 37.50 -34.47
C GLU A 47 -6.41 36.41 -34.01
N GLN A 48 -5.40 36.81 -33.24
CA GLN A 48 -4.45 35.87 -32.62
C GLN A 48 -5.18 35.05 -31.56
N SER A 49 -5.20 33.74 -31.78
CA SER A 49 -5.45 32.71 -30.78
C SER A 49 -4.55 32.92 -29.54
N PRO A 50 -5.00 32.53 -28.33
CA PRO A 50 -4.33 32.92 -27.09
C PRO A 50 -2.96 32.25 -26.98
N LYS A 51 -1.98 33.01 -26.47
CA LYS A 51 -0.65 32.52 -26.06
C LYS A 51 -0.77 31.27 -25.18
N PRO A 52 0.14 30.29 -25.29
CA PRO A 52 0.17 29.16 -24.36
C PRO A 52 0.34 29.71 -22.93
N SER A 53 -0.53 29.24 -22.04
CA SER A 53 -0.47 29.47 -20.60
C SER A 53 0.94 29.19 -20.07
N PRO A 54 1.41 29.90 -19.03
CA PRO A 54 2.70 29.62 -18.43
C PRO A 54 2.71 28.15 -17.99
N SER A 55 3.64 27.36 -18.52
CA SER A 55 3.87 26.00 -18.05
C SER A 55 4.36 26.10 -16.61
N PHE A 56 3.44 25.90 -15.66
CA PHE A 56 3.77 25.71 -14.26
C PHE A 56 4.47 24.35 -14.14
N ASN A 57 5.77 24.32 -14.43
CA ASN A 57 6.58 23.14 -14.22
C ASN A 57 6.92 23.04 -12.73
N LEU A 58 6.50 21.95 -12.09
CA LEU A 58 6.95 21.62 -10.75
C LEU A 58 8.41 21.15 -10.83
N PRO A 59 9.32 21.70 -10.01
CA PRO A 59 10.70 21.21 -9.95
C PRO A 59 10.74 19.71 -9.66
N ASP A 60 11.65 18.99 -10.31
CA ASP A 60 11.92 17.54 -10.09
C ASP A 60 10.77 16.57 -10.41
N LEU A 61 9.69 17.06 -11.01
CA LEU A 61 8.56 16.26 -11.49
C LEU A 61 8.43 16.34 -13.02
N PRO A 62 7.87 15.31 -13.67
CA PRO A 62 7.58 15.36 -15.11
C PRO A 62 6.70 16.58 -15.46
N PRO A 63 6.94 17.25 -16.60
CA PRO A 63 6.23 18.48 -16.95
C PRO A 63 4.72 18.30 -17.14
N GLU A 64 4.29 17.08 -17.48
CA GLU A 64 2.88 16.70 -17.62
C GLU A 64 2.13 16.58 -16.29
N THR A 65 2.83 16.55 -15.15
CA THR A 65 2.24 16.30 -13.82
C THR A 65 1.10 17.26 -13.48
N CYS A 66 1.29 18.56 -13.71
CA CYS A 66 0.26 19.57 -13.40
C CYS A 66 -1.01 19.37 -14.24
N GLN A 67 -0.84 19.02 -15.51
CA GLN A 67 -1.97 18.75 -16.41
C GLN A 67 -2.69 17.48 -15.98
N LEU A 68 -1.97 16.42 -15.63
CA LEU A 68 -2.56 15.17 -15.12
C LEU A 68 -3.33 15.39 -13.82
N ILE A 69 -2.83 16.23 -12.91
CA ILE A 69 -3.56 16.58 -11.67
C ILE A 69 -4.83 17.36 -11.99
N ALA A 70 -4.77 18.32 -12.93
CA ALA A 70 -5.94 19.07 -13.37
C ALA A 70 -6.99 18.16 -14.05
N ASP A 71 -6.54 17.22 -14.88
CA ASP A 71 -7.38 16.26 -15.59
C ASP A 71 -8.10 15.26 -14.65
N LEU A 72 -7.72 15.18 -13.36
CA LEU A 72 -8.51 14.41 -12.36
C LEU A 72 -9.92 14.98 -12.16
N ALA A 73 -10.10 16.29 -12.34
CA ALA A 73 -11.41 16.93 -12.22
C ALA A 73 -12.37 16.51 -13.34
N ASP A 74 -11.82 16.17 -14.52
CA ASP A 74 -12.57 15.71 -15.68
C ASP A 74 -12.87 14.21 -15.55
N ILE A 75 -14.15 13.84 -15.47
CA ILE A 75 -14.61 12.45 -15.28
C ILE A 75 -14.10 11.54 -16.40
N GLU A 76 -14.03 12.03 -17.65
CA GLU A 76 -13.63 11.22 -18.80
C GLU A 76 -12.13 10.90 -18.78
N LYS A 77 -11.31 11.85 -18.31
CA LYS A 77 -9.84 11.71 -18.24
C LYS A 77 -9.34 11.18 -16.90
N ARG A 78 -10.21 11.09 -15.90
CA ARG A 78 -9.83 10.77 -14.52
C ARG A 78 -9.10 9.43 -14.41
N LEU A 79 -9.60 8.39 -15.09
CA LEU A 79 -9.00 7.06 -15.01
C LEU A 79 -7.56 7.05 -15.57
N ASP A 80 -7.36 7.65 -16.73
CA ASP A 80 -6.04 7.73 -17.37
C ASP A 80 -5.07 8.58 -16.55
N SER A 81 -5.58 9.68 -15.99
CA SER A 81 -4.82 10.56 -15.09
C SER A 81 -4.40 9.86 -13.80
N LEU A 82 -5.32 9.12 -13.16
CA LEU A 82 -5.02 8.29 -11.99
C LEU A 82 -3.96 7.24 -12.30
N ASN A 83 -4.05 6.59 -13.46
CA ASN A 83 -3.08 5.60 -13.91
C ASN A 83 -1.69 6.23 -14.09
N ALA A 84 -1.59 7.31 -14.87
CA ALA A 84 -0.33 7.99 -15.12
C ALA A 84 0.30 8.54 -13.84
N LEU A 85 -0.49 9.23 -13.00
CA LEU A 85 -0.02 9.76 -11.72
C LEU A 85 0.46 8.64 -10.79
N SER A 86 -0.20 7.47 -10.76
CA SER A 86 0.26 6.36 -9.93
C SER A 86 1.67 5.88 -10.30
N VAL A 87 2.02 5.91 -11.59
CA VAL A 87 3.36 5.55 -12.07
C VAL A 87 4.39 6.63 -11.75
N ILE A 88 4.00 7.90 -11.82
CA ILE A 88 4.86 9.02 -11.41
C ILE A 88 5.11 8.93 -9.90
N ALA A 89 4.08 8.64 -9.11
CA ALA A 89 4.15 8.54 -7.66
C ALA A 89 5.15 7.48 -7.16
N ASP A 90 5.28 6.36 -7.89
CA ASP A 90 6.26 5.31 -7.58
C ASP A 90 7.72 5.80 -7.71
N LYS A 91 7.98 6.76 -8.60
CA LYS A 91 9.31 7.28 -8.90
C LYS A 91 9.62 8.59 -8.16
N HIS A 92 8.60 9.39 -7.87
CA HIS A 92 8.72 10.73 -7.32
C HIS A 92 7.84 10.90 -6.07
N PRO A 93 8.37 10.60 -4.87
CA PRO A 93 7.63 10.77 -3.61
C PRO A 93 7.15 12.21 -3.35
N ASP A 94 7.86 13.20 -3.87
CA ASP A 94 7.52 14.63 -3.75
C ASP A 94 6.22 15.00 -4.47
N LEU A 95 5.67 14.12 -5.33
CA LEU A 95 4.33 14.24 -5.90
C LEU A 95 3.24 14.37 -4.82
N ALA A 96 3.49 13.90 -3.60
CA ALA A 96 2.58 14.06 -2.47
C ALA A 96 2.19 15.53 -2.22
N ILE A 97 3.13 16.46 -2.35
CA ILE A 97 2.92 17.89 -2.08
C ILE A 97 1.91 18.48 -3.08
N PRO A 98 2.12 18.46 -4.41
CA PRO A 98 1.17 19.01 -5.35
C PRO A 98 -0.17 18.26 -5.33
N LEU A 99 -0.21 16.95 -5.05
CA LEU A 99 -1.47 16.23 -4.87
C LEU A 99 -2.32 16.79 -3.71
N TRP A 100 -1.66 17.19 -2.61
CA TRP A 100 -2.35 17.77 -1.46
C TRP A 100 -2.79 19.22 -1.68
N TYR A 101 -1.89 20.06 -2.21
CA TYR A 101 -2.13 21.51 -2.33
C TYR A 101 -2.91 21.91 -3.59
N SER A 102 -3.07 21.00 -4.56
CA SER A 102 -3.92 21.26 -5.73
C SER A 102 -5.39 21.27 -5.35
N TYR A 103 -6.12 22.25 -5.89
CA TYR A 103 -7.51 22.48 -5.54
C TYR A 103 -8.38 21.26 -5.88
N GLY A 104 -9.14 20.77 -4.90
CA GLY A 104 -10.11 19.68 -5.08
C GLY A 104 -9.53 18.29 -5.32
N THR A 105 -8.20 18.14 -5.49
CA THR A 105 -7.57 16.85 -5.81
C THR A 105 -7.85 15.78 -4.76
N VAL A 106 -7.60 16.06 -3.47
CA VAL A 106 -7.87 15.10 -2.39
C VAL A 106 -9.37 14.77 -2.29
N VAL A 107 -10.25 15.74 -2.52
CA VAL A 107 -11.71 15.51 -2.51
C VAL A 107 -12.10 14.52 -3.61
N ILE A 108 -11.54 14.66 -4.81
CA ILE A 108 -11.75 13.70 -5.91
C ILE A 108 -11.23 12.31 -5.51
N LEU A 109 -10.04 12.21 -4.90
CA LEU A 109 -9.53 10.91 -4.43
C LEU A 109 -10.42 10.25 -3.37
N LEU A 110 -11.03 11.05 -2.48
CA LEU A 110 -11.99 10.56 -1.50
C LEU A 110 -13.32 10.17 -2.16
N GLU A 111 -13.78 10.91 -3.17
CA GLU A 111 -14.95 10.56 -3.98
C GLU A 111 -14.77 9.18 -4.63
N GLU A 112 -13.57 8.89 -5.15
CA GLU A 112 -13.24 7.56 -5.66
C GLU A 112 -13.41 6.48 -4.58
N ILE A 113 -12.96 6.70 -3.35
CA ILE A 113 -13.17 5.72 -2.26
C ILE A 113 -14.67 5.55 -1.95
N VAL A 114 -15.42 6.64 -1.86
CA VAL A 114 -16.86 6.57 -1.53
C VAL A 114 -17.64 5.88 -2.64
N SER A 115 -17.17 5.92 -3.89
CA SER A 115 -17.84 5.28 -5.04
C SER A 115 -18.02 3.76 -4.90
N VAL A 116 -17.21 3.07 -4.07
CA VAL A 116 -17.41 1.63 -3.81
C VAL A 116 -18.45 1.34 -2.72
N TYR A 117 -18.81 2.31 -1.87
CA TYR A 117 -19.69 2.08 -0.72
C TYR A 117 -21.09 1.56 -1.04
N PRO A 118 -21.76 1.99 -2.14
CA PRO A 118 -23.06 1.45 -2.51
C PRO A 118 -23.04 -0.08 -2.70
N TYR A 119 -21.90 -0.62 -3.16
CA TYR A 119 -21.69 -2.05 -3.35
C TYR A 119 -21.34 -2.77 -2.03
N ILE A 120 -20.68 -2.08 -1.09
CA ILE A 120 -20.44 -2.60 0.27
C ILE A 120 -21.76 -2.72 1.05
N SER A 121 -22.64 -1.73 0.91
CA SER A 121 -23.92 -1.66 1.65
C SER A 121 -25.01 -2.59 1.11
N GLY A 122 -24.73 -3.39 0.09
CA GLY A 122 -25.72 -4.27 -0.56
C GLY A 122 -26.88 -3.54 -1.26
N LYS A 123 -26.75 -2.22 -1.49
CA LYS A 123 -27.80 -1.42 -2.16
C LYS A 123 -27.90 -1.73 -3.65
N HIS A 124 -26.81 -2.20 -4.26
CA HIS A 124 -26.83 -2.77 -5.60
C HIS A 124 -27.01 -4.30 -5.49
N LYS A 125 -28.02 -4.84 -6.19
CA LYS A 125 -28.24 -6.29 -6.31
C LYS A 125 -27.13 -7.01 -7.10
N GLU A 126 -26.27 -6.27 -7.78
CA GLU A 126 -25.11 -6.80 -8.47
C GLU A 126 -23.94 -6.97 -7.49
N THR A 127 -23.49 -8.21 -7.34
CA THR A 127 -22.29 -8.55 -6.59
C THR A 127 -21.08 -7.83 -7.20
N LEU A 128 -20.27 -7.15 -6.37
CA LEU A 128 -19.02 -6.42 -6.72
C LEU A 128 -18.06 -7.16 -7.70
N ALA A 129 -18.17 -8.47 -7.83
CA ALA A 129 -17.20 -9.32 -8.49
C ALA A 129 -17.24 -9.32 -10.03
N VAL A 130 -18.39 -9.10 -10.69
CA VAL A 130 -18.51 -9.34 -12.15
C VAL A 130 -18.66 -8.06 -12.98
N SER A 131 -19.23 -6.99 -12.42
CA SER A 131 -19.45 -5.71 -13.14
C SER A 131 -18.55 -4.55 -12.68
N SER A 132 -17.75 -4.72 -11.62
CA SER A 132 -17.08 -3.59 -10.92
C SER A 132 -15.55 -3.63 -10.94
N TYR A 133 -14.94 -4.44 -11.81
CA TYR A 133 -13.47 -4.51 -11.92
C TYR A 133 -12.83 -3.15 -12.22
N SER A 134 -13.37 -2.42 -13.22
CA SER A 134 -12.87 -1.09 -13.59
C SER A 134 -13.00 -0.09 -12.45
N LEU A 135 -14.09 -0.17 -11.67
CA LEU A 135 -14.30 0.65 -10.48
C LEU A 135 -13.22 0.36 -9.42
N ILE A 136 -13.06 -0.92 -9.04
CA ILE A 136 -12.06 -1.32 -8.05
C ILE A 136 -10.65 -0.89 -8.47
N GLN A 137 -10.29 -1.06 -9.74
CA GLN A 137 -9.01 -0.59 -10.25
C GLN A 137 -8.85 0.91 -10.10
N ARG A 138 -9.85 1.69 -10.49
CA ARG A 138 -9.86 3.16 -10.36
C ARG A 138 -9.68 3.59 -8.90
N VAL A 139 -10.43 2.97 -7.97
CA VAL A 139 -10.28 3.23 -6.53
C VAL A 139 -8.90 2.84 -6.01
N CYS A 140 -8.37 1.69 -6.42
CA CYS A 140 -7.01 1.29 -6.05
C CYS A 140 -5.95 2.29 -6.54
N LYS A 141 -6.15 2.92 -7.71
CA LYS A 141 -5.25 3.98 -8.19
C LYS A 141 -5.36 5.24 -7.35
N ALA A 142 -6.57 5.64 -6.96
CA ALA A 142 -6.75 6.74 -6.02
C ALA A 142 -6.12 6.46 -4.64
N LEU A 143 -6.29 5.23 -4.11
CA LEU A 143 -5.65 4.78 -2.88
C LEU A 143 -4.12 4.77 -3.00
N ALA A 144 -3.55 4.44 -4.16
CA ALA A 144 -2.11 4.52 -4.37
C ALA A 144 -1.59 5.97 -4.26
N LEU A 145 -2.32 6.94 -4.81
CA LEU A 145 -1.97 8.37 -4.66
C LEU A 145 -2.11 8.84 -3.21
N LEU A 146 -3.15 8.39 -2.49
CA LEU A 146 -3.30 8.65 -1.06
C LEU A 146 -2.19 7.98 -0.23
N GLN A 147 -1.71 6.80 -0.65
CA GLN A 147 -0.54 6.16 -0.06
C GLN A 147 0.72 7.00 -0.24
N THR A 148 0.88 7.66 -1.39
CA THR A 148 1.99 8.60 -1.63
C THR A 148 1.91 9.80 -0.69
N ILE A 149 0.72 10.40 -0.54
CA ILE A 149 0.46 11.47 0.44
C ILE A 149 0.78 11.00 1.88
N ALA A 150 0.39 9.77 2.22
CA ALA A 150 0.63 9.16 3.53
C ALA A 150 2.10 8.87 3.81
N SER A 151 2.90 8.60 2.77
CA SER A 151 4.30 8.25 2.89
C SER A 151 5.23 9.46 3.04
N HIS A 152 4.75 10.64 2.66
CA HIS A 152 5.57 11.84 2.60
C HIS A 152 5.45 12.67 3.90
N PRO A 153 6.58 13.03 4.55
CA PRO A 153 6.58 13.56 5.92
C PRO A 153 5.90 14.92 6.08
N LYS A 154 5.82 15.73 5.01
CA LYS A 154 5.15 17.06 5.10
C LYS A 154 3.64 17.00 4.88
N THR A 155 3.11 15.87 4.40
CA THR A 155 1.70 15.76 3.99
C THR A 155 0.93 14.71 4.78
N GLN A 156 1.64 13.75 5.37
CA GLN A 156 1.06 12.65 6.12
C GLN A 156 0.12 13.11 7.25
N HIS A 157 0.48 14.14 8.01
CA HIS A 157 -0.35 14.67 9.11
C HIS A 157 -1.70 15.20 8.64
N PHE A 158 -1.80 15.66 7.39
CA PHE A 158 -3.07 16.14 6.89
C PHE A 158 -4.10 15.03 6.72
N LEU A 159 -3.66 13.78 6.56
CA LEU A 159 -4.56 12.61 6.54
C LEU A 159 -5.23 12.34 7.89
N ILE A 160 -4.63 12.79 9.00
CA ILE A 160 -5.28 12.82 10.31
C ILE A 160 -6.42 13.83 10.28
N GLY A 161 -6.17 15.04 9.75
CA GLY A 161 -7.15 16.12 9.72
C GLY A 161 -8.42 15.81 8.92
N ILE A 162 -8.32 14.93 7.91
CA ILE A 162 -9.48 14.47 7.13
C ILE A 162 -10.03 13.12 7.60
N ASP A 163 -9.55 12.58 8.72
CA ASP A 163 -9.96 11.29 9.27
C ASP A 163 -9.91 10.14 8.22
N ILE A 164 -8.81 10.00 7.48
CA ILE A 164 -8.71 9.02 6.37
C ILE A 164 -9.11 7.59 6.75
N ILE A 165 -8.88 7.16 7.99
CA ILE A 165 -9.21 5.81 8.43
C ILE A 165 -10.73 5.59 8.38
N TYR A 166 -11.52 6.61 8.70
CA TYR A 166 -12.97 6.56 8.59
C TYR A 166 -13.43 6.22 7.15
N PHE A 167 -12.73 6.76 6.14
CA PHE A 167 -13.02 6.43 4.74
C PHE A 167 -12.57 5.01 4.34
N LEU A 168 -11.56 4.45 5.00
CA LEU A 168 -11.05 3.11 4.68
C LEU A 168 -11.80 1.99 5.41
N THR A 169 -12.35 2.25 6.60
CA THR A 169 -13.00 1.22 7.44
C THR A 169 -14.09 0.42 6.71
N PRO A 170 -15.00 1.02 5.90
CA PRO A 170 -16.02 0.26 5.18
C PRO A 170 -15.44 -0.81 4.23
N ILE A 171 -14.27 -0.57 3.63
CA ILE A 171 -13.60 -1.54 2.74
C ILE A 171 -13.20 -2.80 3.52
N PHE A 172 -12.82 -2.66 4.79
CA PHE A 172 -12.44 -3.79 5.64
C PHE A 172 -13.62 -4.60 6.17
N ALA A 173 -14.84 -4.08 6.06
CA ALA A 173 -16.06 -4.83 6.37
C ALA A 173 -16.42 -5.84 5.27
N LEU A 174 -15.81 -5.76 4.08
CA LEU A 174 -16.00 -6.73 3.00
C LEU A 174 -15.43 -8.11 3.39
N THR A 175 -16.30 -9.12 3.38
CA THR A 175 -15.98 -10.52 3.72
C THR A 175 -15.65 -11.38 2.51
N GLN A 176 -15.92 -10.87 1.31
CA GLN A 176 -15.65 -11.50 0.03
C GLN A 176 -14.16 -11.85 -0.14
N VAL A 177 -13.88 -12.93 -0.87
CA VAL A 177 -12.52 -13.49 -1.08
C VAL A 177 -12.06 -13.40 -2.53
N GLU A 178 -12.85 -12.74 -3.37
CA GLU A 178 -12.54 -12.46 -4.75
C GLU A 178 -11.26 -11.60 -4.85
N ARG A 179 -10.45 -11.91 -5.86
CA ARG A 179 -9.11 -11.34 -6.03
C ARG A 179 -9.12 -9.82 -6.04
N GLU A 180 -10.14 -9.23 -6.65
CA GLU A 180 -10.32 -7.80 -6.78
C GLU A 180 -10.59 -7.12 -5.43
N ILE A 181 -11.40 -7.76 -4.58
CA ILE A 181 -11.73 -7.25 -3.24
C ILE A 181 -10.53 -7.46 -2.31
N GLU A 182 -9.81 -8.57 -2.44
CA GLU A 182 -8.51 -8.75 -1.78
C GLU A 182 -7.51 -7.67 -2.18
N TYR A 183 -7.44 -7.32 -3.47
CA TYR A 183 -6.59 -6.25 -3.96
C TYR A 183 -7.00 -4.88 -3.40
N LEU A 184 -8.30 -4.59 -3.31
CA LEU A 184 -8.80 -3.36 -2.69
C LEU A 184 -8.43 -3.25 -1.20
N ARG A 185 -8.62 -4.33 -0.43
CA ARG A 185 -8.21 -4.39 0.98
C ARG A 185 -6.70 -4.26 1.13
N LEU A 186 -5.93 -4.90 0.25
CA LEU A 186 -4.47 -4.81 0.23
C LEU A 186 -3.99 -3.38 -0.01
N THR A 187 -4.52 -2.69 -1.02
CA THR A 187 -4.14 -1.30 -1.32
C THR A 187 -4.56 -0.35 -0.20
N SER A 188 -5.72 -0.61 0.44
CA SER A 188 -6.18 0.15 1.61
C SER A 188 -5.25 -0.04 2.82
N LEU A 189 -4.79 -1.28 3.09
CA LEU A 189 -3.74 -1.53 4.07
C LEU A 189 -2.42 -0.86 3.69
N GLY A 190 -2.14 -0.68 2.39
CA GLY A 190 -0.99 0.07 1.89
C GLY A 190 -0.96 1.51 2.40
N VAL A 191 -2.11 2.21 2.39
CA VAL A 191 -2.24 3.58 2.94
C VAL A 191 -1.94 3.58 4.45
N ILE A 192 -2.57 2.70 5.21
CA ILE A 192 -2.35 2.58 6.67
C ILE A 192 -0.89 2.20 6.97
N GLY A 193 -0.31 1.31 6.17
CA GLY A 193 1.08 0.87 6.25
C GLY A 193 2.07 1.97 5.92
N ALA A 194 1.77 2.84 4.96
CA ALA A 194 2.56 4.05 4.73
C ALA A 194 2.49 4.98 5.94
N MET A 195 1.30 5.15 6.53
CA MET A 195 1.16 5.98 7.72
C MET A 195 1.96 5.42 8.93
N SER A 196 1.92 4.12 9.16
CA SER A 196 2.58 3.50 10.32
C SER A 196 4.11 3.41 10.21
N LYS A 197 4.71 3.76 9.07
CA LYS A 197 6.18 3.80 8.90
C LYS A 197 6.85 4.94 9.65
N THR A 198 6.11 6.00 9.96
CA THR A 198 6.64 7.15 10.70
C THR A 198 7.02 6.80 12.14
N ARG A 199 7.78 7.67 12.79
CA ARG A 199 8.06 7.61 14.24
C ARG A 199 7.28 8.66 15.02
N ASP A 200 6.32 9.31 14.39
CA ASP A 200 5.52 10.35 15.03
C ASP A 200 4.47 9.74 15.97
N PRO A 201 4.52 10.04 17.28
CA PRO A 201 3.56 9.54 18.25
C PRO A 201 2.11 9.98 17.98
N GLN A 202 1.89 11.14 17.35
CA GLN A 202 0.55 11.63 17.01
C GLN A 202 -0.14 10.73 15.99
N ILE A 203 0.61 10.26 14.99
CA ILE A 203 0.09 9.36 13.97
C ILE A 203 -0.23 8.00 14.58
N VAL A 204 0.66 7.46 15.43
CA VAL A 204 0.40 6.18 16.09
C VAL A 204 -0.82 6.26 17.01
N LYS A 205 -0.94 7.34 17.80
CA LYS A 205 -2.11 7.60 18.64
C LYS A 205 -3.39 7.64 17.81
N TYR A 206 -3.40 8.40 16.71
CA TYR A 206 -4.53 8.46 15.79
C TYR A 206 -4.93 7.07 15.25
N LEU A 207 -3.97 6.25 14.82
CA LEU A 207 -4.25 4.90 14.33
C LEU A 207 -4.84 4.00 15.43
N MET A 208 -4.37 4.13 16.67
CA MET A 208 -4.92 3.39 17.82
C MET A 208 -6.36 3.83 18.13
N ASP A 209 -6.64 5.14 18.12
CA ASP A 209 -7.96 5.69 18.41
C ASP A 209 -9.00 5.33 17.35
N LYS A 210 -8.57 5.04 16.11
CA LYS A 210 -9.45 4.68 14.97
C LYS A 210 -9.52 3.16 14.70
N GLU A 211 -9.35 2.34 15.73
CA GLU A 211 -9.53 0.87 15.69
C GLU A 211 -8.64 0.11 14.67
N VAL A 212 -7.51 0.70 14.24
CA VAL A 212 -6.60 0.06 13.28
C VAL A 212 -6.04 -1.26 13.83
N LEU A 213 -5.92 -1.38 15.16
CA LEU A 213 -5.57 -2.62 15.84
C LEU A 213 -6.51 -3.78 15.45
N MET A 214 -7.82 -3.55 15.45
CA MET A 214 -8.82 -4.57 15.10
C MET A 214 -8.78 -4.91 13.61
N ILE A 215 -8.62 -3.90 12.74
CA ILE A 215 -8.43 -4.11 11.30
C ILE A 215 -7.22 -5.03 11.06
N CYS A 216 -6.12 -4.80 11.77
CA CYS A 216 -4.91 -5.62 11.65
C CYS A 216 -5.14 -7.06 12.14
N ILE A 217 -5.78 -7.25 13.30
CA ILE A 217 -6.10 -8.57 13.87
C ILE A 217 -6.92 -9.41 12.88
N VAL A 218 -8.04 -8.86 12.37
CA VAL A 218 -8.91 -9.53 11.41
C VAL A 218 -8.17 -9.83 10.10
N SER A 219 -7.38 -8.87 9.61
CA SER A 219 -6.60 -9.05 8.37
C SER A 219 -5.54 -10.15 8.51
N ILE A 220 -4.88 -10.27 9.66
CA ILE A 220 -3.90 -11.35 9.91
C ILE A 220 -4.58 -12.72 9.95
N GLN A 221 -5.83 -12.80 10.43
CA GLN A 221 -6.60 -14.05 10.51
C GLN A 221 -7.09 -14.53 9.16
N HIS A 222 -7.68 -13.63 8.36
CA HIS A 222 -8.53 -14.04 7.23
C HIS A 222 -8.05 -13.58 5.86
N ALA A 223 -7.13 -12.63 5.76
CA ALA A 223 -6.74 -12.08 4.46
C ALA A 223 -5.74 -12.97 3.70
N ALA A 224 -5.58 -12.68 2.41
CA ALA A 224 -4.52 -13.24 1.58
C ALA A 224 -3.11 -12.97 2.17
N GLU A 225 -2.16 -13.81 1.80
CA GLU A 225 -0.79 -13.82 2.35
C GLU A 225 -0.12 -12.45 2.36
N ILE A 226 -0.20 -11.69 1.27
CA ILE A 226 0.43 -10.36 1.17
C ILE A 226 -0.22 -9.38 2.16
N SER A 227 -1.56 -9.38 2.26
CA SER A 227 -2.30 -8.54 3.21
C SER A 227 -1.98 -8.90 4.66
N ARG A 228 -1.81 -10.18 4.97
CA ARG A 228 -1.36 -10.63 6.31
C ARG A 228 0.01 -10.07 6.66
N VAL A 229 0.97 -10.07 5.72
CA VAL A 229 2.30 -9.48 5.93
C VAL A 229 2.20 -8.00 6.25
N ILE A 230 1.41 -7.23 5.49
CA ILE A 230 1.25 -5.79 5.72
C ILE A 230 0.51 -5.50 7.03
N ALA A 231 -0.53 -6.25 7.36
CA ALA A 231 -1.25 -6.12 8.61
C ALA A 231 -0.36 -6.44 9.82
N THR A 232 0.46 -7.49 9.74
CA THR A 232 1.44 -7.83 10.79
C THR A 232 2.51 -6.74 10.91
N PHE A 233 2.95 -6.16 9.79
CA PHE A 233 3.86 -5.00 9.80
C PHE A 233 3.23 -3.81 10.53
N ILE A 234 1.99 -3.42 10.20
CA ILE A 234 1.29 -2.32 10.87
C ILE A 234 1.16 -2.61 12.36
N LEU A 235 0.75 -3.83 12.74
CA LEU A 235 0.64 -4.24 14.14
C LEU A 235 1.97 -4.09 14.90
N SER A 236 3.09 -4.49 14.28
CA SER A 236 4.43 -4.31 14.87
C SER A 236 4.79 -2.84 15.12
N LYS A 237 4.31 -1.94 14.25
CA LYS A 237 4.51 -0.51 14.39
C LYS A 237 3.65 0.09 15.50
N LEU A 238 2.39 -0.34 15.61
CA LEU A 238 1.54 0.06 16.73
C LEU A 238 2.15 -0.36 18.07
N PHE A 239 2.68 -1.58 18.19
CA PHE A 239 3.30 -2.07 19.43
C PHE A 239 4.62 -1.40 19.78
N SER A 240 5.24 -0.68 18.84
CA SER A 240 6.46 0.09 19.12
C SER A 240 6.19 1.20 20.15
N GLU A 241 4.96 1.71 20.24
CA GLU A 241 4.56 2.69 21.25
C GLU A 241 4.13 2.04 22.57
N ASN A 242 4.55 2.64 23.69
CA ASN A 242 4.25 2.12 25.05
C ASN A 242 2.74 2.15 25.35
N THR A 243 2.06 3.25 25.01
CA THR A 243 0.64 3.44 25.29
C THR A 243 -0.24 2.40 24.57
N ALA A 244 0.11 2.08 23.32
CA ALA A 244 -0.57 1.05 22.55
C ALA A 244 -0.37 -0.34 23.16
N LEU A 245 0.86 -0.65 23.59
CA LEU A 245 1.16 -1.92 24.25
C LEU A 245 0.41 -2.06 25.58
N GLU A 246 0.32 -1.00 26.37
CA GLU A 246 -0.38 -0.99 27.65
C GLU A 246 -1.88 -1.25 27.49
N ASN A 247 -2.52 -0.69 26.45
CA ASN A 247 -3.93 -0.95 26.13
C ASN A 247 -4.18 -2.44 25.81
N VAL A 248 -3.29 -3.04 25.01
CA VAL A 248 -3.36 -4.47 24.70
C VAL A 248 -3.14 -5.32 25.94
N CYS A 249 -2.18 -4.95 26.77
CA CYS A 249 -1.82 -5.66 28.00
C CYS A 249 -2.73 -5.34 29.19
N GLU A 250 -3.86 -4.67 28.96
CA GLU A 250 -4.85 -4.35 29.99
C GLU A 250 -5.50 -5.61 30.56
N THR A 251 -5.82 -6.59 29.70
CA THR A 251 -6.49 -7.83 30.09
C THR A 251 -5.74 -9.06 29.60
N SER A 252 -5.75 -10.13 30.40
CA SER A 252 -5.14 -11.41 30.01
C SER A 252 -5.76 -11.99 28.73
N GLN A 253 -7.06 -11.78 28.52
CA GLN A 253 -7.75 -12.24 27.31
C GLN A 253 -7.22 -11.58 26.04
N LYS A 254 -7.05 -10.24 26.02
CA LYS A 254 -6.47 -9.52 24.88
C LYS A 254 -5.07 -10.04 24.56
N ILE A 255 -4.23 -10.26 25.58
CA ILE A 255 -2.88 -10.79 25.41
C ILE A 255 -2.91 -12.20 24.79
N LEU A 256 -3.72 -13.10 25.34
CA LEU A 256 -3.85 -14.48 24.85
C LEU A 256 -4.34 -14.52 23.40
N SER A 257 -5.37 -13.73 23.07
CA SER A 257 -5.90 -13.67 21.71
C SER A 257 -4.85 -13.23 20.68
N ILE A 258 -4.07 -12.19 21.00
CA ILE A 258 -3.03 -11.70 20.10
C ILE A 258 -1.83 -12.66 20.04
N ALA A 259 -1.42 -13.23 21.17
CA ALA A 259 -0.33 -14.21 21.22
C ALA A 259 -0.68 -15.45 20.38
N ASN A 260 -1.88 -16.01 20.55
CA ASN A 260 -2.36 -17.15 19.77
C ASN A 260 -2.46 -16.82 18.28
N LEU A 261 -2.96 -15.63 17.93
CA LEU A 261 -2.99 -15.16 16.54
C LEU A 261 -1.59 -15.14 15.91
N LEU A 262 -0.62 -14.52 16.58
CA LEU A 262 0.75 -14.40 16.07
C LEU A 262 1.43 -15.76 15.96
N CYS A 263 1.30 -16.61 16.98
CA CYS A 263 1.84 -17.97 16.97
C CYS A 263 1.22 -18.82 15.85
N HIS A 264 -0.12 -18.84 15.74
CA HIS A 264 -0.81 -19.52 14.65
C HIS A 264 -0.34 -19.01 13.29
N SER A 265 -0.18 -17.68 13.14
CA SER A 265 0.32 -17.10 11.90
C SER A 265 1.73 -17.58 11.56
N ILE A 266 2.64 -17.66 12.54
CA ILE A 266 3.98 -18.22 12.34
C ILE A 266 3.89 -19.70 11.94
N VAL A 267 3.08 -20.52 12.62
CA VAL A 267 2.89 -21.94 12.28
C VAL A 267 2.46 -22.09 10.83
N THR A 268 1.40 -21.40 10.42
CA THR A 268 0.88 -21.49 9.04
C THR A 268 1.97 -21.15 8.04
N THR A 269 2.72 -20.07 8.28
CA THR A 269 3.77 -19.58 7.38
C THR A 269 4.96 -20.53 7.29
N VAL A 270 5.47 -21.03 8.42
CA VAL A 270 6.62 -21.93 8.48
C VAL A 270 6.25 -23.31 7.89
N MET A 271 5.10 -23.87 8.29
CA MET A 271 4.68 -25.21 7.86
C MET A 271 4.38 -25.28 6.36
N GLN A 272 3.77 -24.23 5.81
CA GLN A 272 3.40 -24.23 4.39
C GLN A 272 4.58 -23.90 3.46
N LYS A 273 5.77 -23.55 4.00
CA LYS A 273 6.97 -23.13 3.25
C LYS A 273 6.70 -22.06 2.18
N ARG A 274 5.68 -21.22 2.39
CA ARG A 274 5.23 -20.22 1.40
C ARG A 274 5.97 -18.89 1.49
N ASP A 275 6.67 -18.65 2.60
CA ASP A 275 7.30 -17.35 2.84
C ASP A 275 8.62 -17.21 2.07
N VAL A 276 8.58 -16.40 1.02
CA VAL A 276 9.73 -16.11 0.15
C VAL A 276 10.81 -15.31 0.89
N ASN A 277 10.43 -14.47 1.88
CA ASN A 277 11.34 -13.48 2.51
C ASN A 277 11.28 -13.43 4.05
N GLY A 278 10.54 -14.31 4.73
CA GLY A 278 10.47 -14.37 6.20
C GLY A 278 9.87 -13.14 6.88
N ARG A 279 9.20 -12.27 6.12
CA ARG A 279 8.71 -10.97 6.62
C ARG A 279 7.62 -11.13 7.66
N LEU A 280 6.69 -12.07 7.44
CA LEU A 280 5.62 -12.32 8.40
C LEU A 280 6.20 -12.80 9.73
N VAL A 281 7.09 -13.79 9.68
CA VAL A 281 7.74 -14.36 10.87
C VAL A 281 8.51 -13.28 11.62
N ARG A 282 9.26 -12.43 10.91
CA ARG A 282 9.96 -11.28 11.50
C ARG A 282 9.02 -10.35 12.26
N TYR A 283 7.95 -9.88 11.61
CA TYR A 283 7.03 -8.92 12.26
C TYR A 283 6.24 -9.56 13.40
N SER A 284 5.86 -10.83 13.29
CA SER A 284 5.22 -11.56 14.38
C SER A 284 6.15 -11.71 15.57
N LEU A 285 7.42 -12.04 15.34
CA LEU A 285 8.42 -12.13 16.41
C LEU A 285 8.71 -10.77 17.04
N ASP A 286 8.73 -9.69 16.24
CA ASP A 286 8.85 -8.32 16.75
C ASP A 286 7.68 -7.98 17.69
N CYS A 287 6.46 -8.35 17.33
CA CYS A 287 5.28 -8.16 18.18
C CYS A 287 5.36 -8.98 19.48
N LEU A 288 5.72 -10.27 19.38
CA LEU A 288 5.85 -11.16 20.54
C LEU A 288 6.96 -10.71 21.49
N ASN A 289 8.13 -10.32 20.96
CA ASN A 289 9.23 -9.80 21.76
C ASN A 289 8.79 -8.52 22.48
N ARG A 290 8.09 -7.63 21.78
CA ARG A 290 7.59 -6.41 22.39
C ARG A 290 6.55 -6.67 23.48
N LEU A 291 5.62 -7.61 23.29
CA LEU A 291 4.71 -8.06 24.34
C LEU A 291 5.45 -8.63 25.54
N SER A 292 6.53 -9.39 25.33
CA SER A 292 7.31 -10.01 26.41
C SER A 292 8.03 -9.00 27.33
N THR A 293 8.14 -7.74 26.91
CA THR A 293 8.67 -6.65 27.77
C THR A 293 7.68 -6.23 28.86
N ASN A 294 6.39 -6.58 28.74
CA ASN A 294 5.39 -6.30 29.76
C ASN A 294 5.25 -7.48 30.74
N PRO A 295 5.47 -7.29 32.05
CA PRO A 295 5.40 -8.38 33.03
C PRO A 295 4.08 -9.15 33.07
N LYS A 296 2.94 -8.48 32.80
CA LYS A 296 1.62 -9.13 32.75
C LYS A 296 1.51 -10.09 31.57
N ALA A 297 2.15 -9.76 30.45
CA ALA A 297 2.11 -10.55 29.24
C ALA A 297 3.05 -11.75 29.30
N THR A 298 4.17 -11.65 30.00
CA THR A 298 5.18 -12.71 30.11
C THR A 298 4.59 -14.07 30.51
N LEU A 299 3.73 -14.12 31.53
CA LEU A 299 3.08 -15.36 31.99
C LEU A 299 2.14 -15.95 30.94
N GLN A 300 1.34 -15.10 30.29
CA GLN A 300 0.39 -15.52 29.26
C GLN A 300 1.13 -16.02 28.01
N LEU A 301 2.20 -15.33 27.62
CA LEU A 301 3.06 -15.72 26.51
C LEU A 301 3.76 -17.05 26.78
N HIS A 302 4.24 -17.28 28.00
CA HIS A 302 4.83 -18.58 28.37
C HIS A 302 3.82 -19.72 28.20
N SER A 303 2.57 -19.53 28.65
CA SER A 303 1.49 -20.52 28.48
C SER A 303 1.27 -20.84 26.99
N VAL A 304 1.07 -19.81 26.17
CA VAL A 304 0.83 -19.97 24.72
C VAL A 304 2.02 -20.64 24.03
N VAL A 305 3.25 -20.18 24.28
CA VAL A 305 4.44 -20.76 23.65
C VAL A 305 4.65 -22.22 24.06
N THR A 306 4.25 -22.60 25.27
CA THR A 306 4.28 -24.00 25.73
C THR A 306 3.32 -24.89 24.94
N GLU A 307 2.13 -24.38 24.56
CA GLU A 307 1.20 -25.07 23.66
C GLU A 307 1.80 -25.23 22.25
N TYR A 308 2.55 -24.23 21.78
CA TYR A 308 3.27 -24.26 20.51
C TYR A 308 4.72 -24.76 20.62
N LYS A 309 5.07 -25.56 21.64
CA LYS A 309 6.47 -25.95 21.94
C LYS A 309 7.21 -26.57 20.75
N GLY A 310 6.56 -27.45 19.99
CA GLY A 310 7.17 -28.08 18.81
C GLY A 310 7.48 -27.10 17.68
N LEU A 311 6.71 -26.02 17.55
CA LEU A 311 7.02 -24.94 16.61
C LEU A 311 8.29 -24.21 17.06
N PHE A 312 8.32 -23.73 18.30
CA PHE A 312 9.42 -22.87 18.77
C PHE A 312 10.73 -23.65 18.86
N LYS A 313 10.72 -24.89 19.34
CA LYS A 313 11.95 -25.68 19.52
C LYS A 313 12.61 -26.10 18.21
N GLU A 314 11.84 -26.56 17.25
CA GLU A 314 12.38 -27.23 16.06
C GLU A 314 12.15 -26.38 14.81
N HIS A 315 10.90 -26.20 14.43
CA HIS A 315 10.52 -25.69 13.12
C HIS A 315 10.84 -24.20 12.92
N LEU A 316 10.56 -23.37 13.92
CA LEU A 316 10.84 -21.92 13.86
C LEU A 316 12.34 -21.66 13.92
N LEU A 317 13.08 -22.41 14.74
CA LEU A 317 14.51 -22.26 14.84
C LEU A 317 15.21 -22.69 13.54
N GLU A 318 14.81 -23.82 12.94
CA GLU A 318 15.30 -24.28 11.64
C GLU A 318 14.97 -23.25 10.54
N TYR A 319 13.77 -22.69 10.55
CA TYR A 319 13.37 -21.63 9.62
C TYR A 319 14.26 -20.39 9.77
N ILE A 320 14.48 -19.92 11.00
CA ILE A 320 15.33 -18.75 11.29
C ILE A 320 16.76 -19.01 10.79
N VAL A 321 17.35 -20.16 11.09
CA VAL A 321 18.72 -20.49 10.68
C VAL A 321 18.84 -20.56 9.15
N SER A 322 17.84 -21.12 8.46
CA SER A 322 17.89 -21.33 7.02
C SER A 322 17.49 -20.11 6.17
N LYS A 323 16.57 -19.27 6.65
CA LYS A 323 15.97 -18.19 5.85
C LYS A 323 16.29 -16.78 6.35
N GLU A 324 16.33 -16.58 7.66
CA GLU A 324 16.43 -15.25 8.27
C GLU A 324 17.34 -15.29 9.53
N PRO A 325 18.65 -15.58 9.38
CA PRO A 325 19.55 -15.75 10.53
C PRO A 325 19.65 -14.47 11.38
N SER A 326 19.31 -13.32 10.80
CA SER A 326 19.21 -12.03 11.49
C SER A 326 18.20 -12.00 12.63
N LEU A 327 17.21 -12.90 12.65
CA LEU A 327 16.18 -12.98 13.68
C LEU A 327 16.60 -13.76 14.92
N LYS A 328 17.71 -14.52 14.84
CA LYS A 328 18.16 -15.38 15.93
C LYS A 328 18.34 -14.64 17.27
N PRO A 329 18.96 -13.44 17.34
CA PRO A 329 19.09 -12.70 18.59
C PRO A 329 17.74 -12.31 19.21
N LYS A 330 16.76 -11.92 18.37
CA LYS A 330 15.41 -11.56 18.83
C LYS A 330 14.62 -12.76 19.34
N TYR A 331 14.80 -13.91 18.69
CA TYR A 331 14.21 -15.16 19.13
C TYR A 331 14.76 -15.57 20.51
N ASP A 332 16.07 -15.48 20.70
CA ASP A 332 16.73 -15.82 21.96
C ASP A 332 16.37 -14.81 23.08
N GLU A 333 16.24 -13.53 22.76
CA GLU A 333 15.71 -12.51 23.67
C GLU A 333 14.28 -12.82 24.10
N PHE A 334 13.38 -13.09 23.14
CA PHE A 334 12.00 -13.44 23.43
C PHE A 334 11.90 -14.67 24.35
N CYS A 335 12.63 -15.75 24.05
CA CYS A 335 12.63 -16.97 24.86
C CYS A 335 13.14 -16.70 26.29
N ARG A 336 14.17 -15.86 26.45
CA ARG A 336 14.66 -15.44 27.77
C ARG A 336 13.60 -14.64 28.53
N ASN A 337 12.95 -13.68 27.88
CA ASN A 337 11.95 -12.83 28.52
C ASN A 337 10.79 -13.65 29.09
N ILE A 338 10.37 -14.72 28.41
CA ILE A 338 9.28 -15.58 28.86
C ILE A 338 9.74 -16.78 29.71
N ASN A 339 11.02 -16.87 30.09
CA ASN A 339 11.60 -18.03 30.78
C ASN A 339 11.34 -19.38 30.09
N PHE A 340 11.27 -19.39 28.75
CA PHE A 340 11.10 -20.61 27.97
C PHE A 340 12.46 -21.21 27.63
N SER A 341 12.70 -22.46 28.02
CA SER A 341 13.90 -23.21 27.63
C SER A 341 13.70 -23.85 26.25
N PRO A 342 14.44 -23.40 25.21
CA PRO A 342 14.43 -24.07 23.92
C PRO A 342 15.18 -25.41 23.95
N LYS A 343 15.99 -25.69 24.98
CA LYS A 343 16.64 -26.99 25.22
C LYS A 343 15.60 -28.05 25.58
#